data_AF-B4U456-F1
#
_entry.id   AF-B4U456-F1
#
_cell.length_a   1.000
_cell.length_b   1.000
_cell.length_c   1.000
_cell.angle_alpha   90.00
_cell.angle_beta   90.00
_cell.angle_gamma   90.00
#
_symmetry.space_group_name_H-M   'P 1'
#
loop_
_entity.id
_entity.type
_entity.pdbx_description
1 polymer ?
#
loop_
_entity_poly.entity_id
_entity_poly.type
_entity_poly.pdbx_seq_one_letter_code
_entity_poly.pdbx_strand_id
1 'polypeptide(L)'
;MAFPEKMTLLGTFINLVTYQFIGLILITAITILISSKVKSPLTGFALSAASVFVPSFLMDIFQAGIPHKVLSILSVSTASTPNIMLKLAYDGFFGSFWVDGLVIVMIRLAFAFLCLYLAYLSMKRVSQ
;
A
#
# COMPACT_ATOMS: atom_id res chain seq x y z
N MET A 1 -6.47 1.92 22.98
CA MET A 1 -5.16 1.25 23.03
C MET A 1 -4.10 2.33 22.86
N ALA A 2 -3.17 2.46 23.80
CA ALA A 2 -2.07 3.43 23.69
C ALA A 2 -1.02 2.88 22.71
N PHE A 3 -0.40 3.73 21.90
CA PHE A 3 0.66 3.30 20.99
C PHE A 3 1.83 2.73 21.82
N PRO A 4 2.31 1.50 21.55
CA PRO A 4 3.27 0.84 22.44
C PRO A 4 4.71 1.40 22.32
N GLU A 5 4.99 2.17 21.27
CA GLU A 5 6.24 2.92 21.12
C GLU A 5 6.15 4.25 21.92
N LYS A 6 7.24 4.66 22.58
CA LYS A 6 7.35 5.98 23.23
C LYS A 6 7.41 7.10 22.19
N MET A 7 6.29 7.42 21.57
CA MET A 7 6.16 8.50 20.60
C MET A 7 5.31 9.64 21.14
N THR A 8 5.73 10.87 20.85
CA THR A 8 4.89 12.04 21.05
C THR A 8 3.73 12.01 20.05
N LEU A 9 2.61 12.65 20.40
CA LEU A 9 1.43 12.72 19.52
C LEU A 9 1.76 13.35 18.16
N LEU A 10 2.68 14.33 18.15
CA LEU A 10 3.22 14.92 16.93
C LEU A 10 4.00 13.89 16.08
N GLY A 11 4.87 13.08 16.70
CA GLY A 11 5.63 12.04 15.99
C GLY A 11 4.72 10.99 15.36
N THR A 12 3.69 10.55 16.08
CA THR A 12 2.69 9.60 15.55
C THR A 12 1.93 10.21 14.36
N PHE A 13 1.54 11.48 14.45
CA PHE A 13 0.87 12.18 13.37
C PHE A 13 1.74 12.29 12.11
N ILE A 14 3.01 12.67 12.25
CA ILE A 14 3.96 12.75 11.13
C ILE A 14 4.07 11.39 10.43
N ASN A 15 4.28 10.31 11.19
CA ASN A 15 4.39 8.97 10.61
C ASN A 15 3.10 8.55 9.89
N LEU A 16 1.93 8.82 10.47
CA LEU A 16 0.64 8.52 9.85
C LEU A 16 0.50 9.23 8.49
N VAL A 17 0.84 10.52 8.44
CA VAL A 17 0.84 11.30 7.19
C VAL A 17 1.83 10.72 6.18
N THR A 18 3.03 10.33 6.62
CA THR A 18 4.04 9.71 5.74
C THR A 18 3.53 8.40 5.12
N TYR A 19 2.98 7.48 5.91
CA TYR A 19 2.42 6.22 5.38
C TYR A 19 1.25 6.47 4.43
N GLN A 20 0.41 7.46 4.74
CA GLN A 20 -0.72 7.84 3.92
C GLN A 20 -0.27 8.29 2.52
N PHE A 21 0.70 9.22 2.43
CA PHE A 21 1.20 9.72 1.15
C PHE A 21 1.90 8.64 0.33
N ILE A 22 2.67 7.76 0.97
CA ILE A 22 3.31 6.63 0.29
C ILE A 22 2.25 5.66 -0.27
N GLY A 23 1.17 5.41 0.49
CA GLY A 23 0.01 4.67 0.01
C GLY A 23 -0.62 5.33 -1.23
N LEU A 24 -0.82 6.64 -1.22
CA LEU A 24 -1.38 7.36 -2.37
C LEU A 24 -0.50 7.24 -3.61
N ILE A 25 0.83 7.39 -3.49
CA ILE A 25 1.77 7.21 -4.60
C ILE A 25 1.61 5.82 -5.23
N LEU A 26 1.46 4.78 -4.39
CA LEU A 26 1.26 3.41 -4.84
C LEU A 26 -0.07 3.23 -5.60
N ILE A 27 -1.19 3.76 -5.07
CA ILE A 27 -2.49 3.72 -5.75
C ILE A 27 -2.40 4.39 -7.12
N THR A 28 -1.81 5.58 -7.17
CA THR A 28 -1.64 6.33 -8.41
C THR A 28 -0.81 5.55 -9.42
N ALA A 29 0.31 4.95 -9.01
CA ALA A 29 1.15 4.14 -9.89
C ALA A 29 0.41 2.92 -10.47
N ILE A 30 -0.36 2.20 -9.64
CA ILE A 30 -1.19 1.06 -10.08
C ILE A 30 -2.27 1.53 -11.05
N THR A 31 -2.94 2.65 -10.75
CA THR A 31 -4.00 3.21 -11.59
C THR A 31 -3.46 3.62 -12.96
N ILE A 32 -2.29 4.26 -13.01
CA ILE A 32 -1.59 4.61 -14.27
C ILE A 32 -1.26 3.34 -15.06
N LEU A 33 -0.76 2.29 -14.41
CA LEU A 33 -0.47 1.02 -15.07
C LEU A 33 -1.73 0.39 -15.68
N ILE A 34 -2.82 0.32 -14.91
CA ILE A 34 -4.10 -0.21 -15.39
C ILE A 34 -4.60 0.61 -16.58
N SER A 35 -4.59 1.94 -16.46
CA SER A 35 -5.00 2.85 -17.53
C SER A 35 -4.17 2.66 -18.81
N SER A 36 -2.86 2.41 -18.68
CA SER A 36 -1.98 2.14 -19.83
C SER A 36 -2.31 0.84 -20.58
N LYS A 37 -3.03 -0.09 -19.95
CA LYS A 37 -3.36 -1.41 -20.52
C LYS A 37 -4.81 -1.53 -20.96
N VAL A 38 -5.71 -0.79 -20.32
CA VAL A 38 -7.15 -0.94 -20.49
C VAL A 38 -7.67 0.14 -21.42
N LYS A 39 -8.39 -0.27 -22.48
CA LYS A 39 -8.94 0.66 -23.48
C LYS A 39 -10.26 1.32 -23.05
N SER A 40 -10.97 0.73 -22.08
CA SER A 40 -12.26 1.21 -21.58
C SER A 40 -12.09 1.95 -20.25
N PRO A 41 -12.52 3.23 -20.14
CA PRO A 41 -12.47 3.99 -18.89
C PRO A 41 -13.20 3.30 -17.73
N LEU A 42 -14.35 2.67 -18.01
CA LEU A 42 -15.15 1.97 -17.00
C LEU A 42 -14.40 0.75 -16.43
N THR A 43 -13.78 -0.03 -17.30
CA THR A 43 -12.98 -1.20 -16.89
C THR A 43 -11.72 -0.78 -16.14
N GLY A 44 -11.07 0.31 -16.56
CA GLY A 44 -9.92 0.87 -15.87
C GLY A 44 -10.24 1.36 -14.46
N PHE A 45 -11.38 2.03 -14.29
CA PHE A 45 -11.88 2.43 -12.98
C PHE A 45 -12.20 1.21 -12.11
N ALA A 46 -12.95 0.23 -12.62
CA ALA A 46 -13.33 -0.97 -11.87
C ALA A 46 -12.11 -1.77 -11.39
N LEU A 47 -11.10 -1.96 -12.25
CA LEU A 47 -9.85 -2.63 -11.89
C LEU A 47 -9.04 -1.83 -10.86
N SER A 48 -8.99 -0.50 -10.99
CA SER A 48 -8.28 0.36 -10.03
C SER A 48 -8.96 0.33 -8.67
N ALA A 49 -10.29 0.46 -8.62
CA ALA A 49 -11.06 0.31 -7.40
C ALA A 49 -10.87 -1.09 -6.77
N ALA A 50 -10.96 -2.14 -7.58
CA ALA A 50 -10.70 -3.51 -7.12
C ALA A 50 -9.30 -3.64 -6.51
N SER A 51 -8.26 -3.07 -7.13
CA SER A 51 -6.89 -3.13 -6.59
C SER A 51 -6.74 -2.48 -5.20
N VAL A 52 -7.59 -1.50 -4.88
CA VAL A 52 -7.60 -0.83 -3.57
C VAL A 52 -8.41 -1.60 -2.54
N PHE A 53 -9.58 -2.14 -2.93
CA PHE A 53 -10.52 -2.77 -1.99
C PHE A 53 -10.31 -4.28 -1.80
N VAL A 54 -9.85 -5.00 -2.82
CA VAL A 54 -9.62 -6.45 -2.77
C VAL A 54 -8.66 -6.85 -1.66
N PRO A 55 -7.51 -6.17 -1.44
CA PRO A 55 -6.63 -6.51 -0.34
C PRO A 55 -7.30 -6.41 1.02
N SER A 56 -8.11 -5.36 1.23
CA SER A 56 -8.87 -5.17 2.48
C SER A 56 -9.92 -6.25 2.68
N PHE A 57 -10.69 -6.56 1.63
CA PHE A 57 -11.68 -7.64 1.66
C PHE A 57 -11.04 -9.01 1.97
N LEU A 58 -9.89 -9.32 1.36
CA LEU A 58 -9.17 -10.56 1.62
C LEU A 58 -8.59 -10.62 3.04
N MET A 59 -8.22 -9.49 3.65
CA MET A 59 -7.77 -9.48 5.05
C MET A 59 -8.91 -9.84 6.03
N ASP A 60 -10.15 -9.51 5.72
CA ASP A 60 -11.31 -9.87 6.56
C ASP A 60 -11.60 -11.39 6.50
N ILE A 61 -11.29 -12.02 5.37
CA ILE A 61 -11.40 -13.48 5.17
C ILE A 61 -10.21 -14.20 5.82
N PHE A 62 -9.00 -13.75 5.54
CA PHE A 62 -7.78 -14.32 6.11
C PHE A 62 -7.40 -13.55 7.36
N GLN A 63 -8.00 -13.88 8.49
CA GLN A 63 -7.84 -13.14 9.75
C GLN A 63 -6.48 -13.36 10.45
N ALA A 64 -5.71 -14.38 10.05
CA ALA A 64 -4.41 -14.69 10.66
C ALA A 64 -3.44 -15.40 9.69
N GLY A 65 -2.16 -15.45 10.07
CA GLY A 65 -1.10 -16.16 9.35
C GLY A 65 -0.35 -15.34 8.30
N ILE A 66 0.53 -16.02 7.56
CA ILE A 66 1.38 -15.41 6.51
C ILE A 66 0.55 -14.65 5.45
N PRO A 67 -0.57 -15.19 4.92
CA PRO A 67 -1.38 -14.49 3.93
C PRO A 67 -1.89 -13.14 4.44
N HIS A 68 -2.35 -13.09 5.69
CA HIS A 68 -2.82 -11.86 6.34
C HIS A 68 -1.70 -10.81 6.46
N LYS A 69 -0.48 -11.23 6.77
CA LYS A 69 0.66 -10.31 6.88
C LYS A 69 1.06 -9.74 5.51
N VAL A 70 1.11 -10.57 4.47
CA VAL A 70 1.38 -10.13 3.08
C VAL A 70 0.30 -9.18 2.58
N LEU A 71 -0.97 -9.52 2.80
CA LEU A 71 -2.11 -8.68 2.43
C LEU A 71 -2.09 -7.32 3.15
N SER A 72 -1.60 -7.24 4.39
CA SER A 72 -1.47 -5.94 5.07
C SER A 72 -0.39 -5.03 4.49
N ILE A 73 0.66 -5.60 3.90
CA ILE A 73 1.68 -4.81 3.19
C ILE A 73 1.10 -4.27 1.87
N LEU A 74 0.37 -5.14 1.16
CA LEU A 74 -0.26 -4.87 -0.13
C LEU A 74 -1.53 -4.03 -0.03
N SER A 75 -2.19 -3.98 1.13
CA SER A 75 -3.37 -3.16 1.31
C SER A 75 -2.97 -1.70 1.23
N VAL A 76 -3.29 -1.11 0.09
CA VAL A 76 -3.08 0.30 -0.20
C VAL A 76 -4.23 1.15 0.34
N SER A 77 -5.21 0.53 0.99
CA SER A 77 -6.33 1.25 1.59
C SER A 77 -5.81 2.18 2.68
N THR A 78 -5.85 3.46 2.36
CA THR A 78 -5.48 4.55 3.26
C THR A 78 -6.47 4.72 4.41
N ALA A 79 -7.65 4.10 4.34
CA ALA A 79 -8.65 4.11 5.39
C ALA A 79 -8.19 3.35 6.65
N SER A 80 -7.23 2.43 6.54
CA SER A 80 -6.72 1.62 7.64
C SER A 80 -5.26 1.90 8.00
N THR A 81 -4.69 3.03 7.54
CA THR A 81 -3.32 3.48 7.91
C THR A 81 -3.05 3.45 9.43
N PRO A 82 -3.99 3.89 10.31
CA PRO A 82 -3.81 3.78 11.76
C PRO A 82 -3.70 2.32 12.24
N ASN A 83 -4.48 1.41 11.65
CA ASN A 83 -4.47 -0.01 12.00
C ASN A 83 -3.16 -0.67 11.56
N ILE A 84 -2.60 -0.27 10.42
CA ILE A 84 -1.29 -0.73 9.96
C ILE A 84 -0.21 -0.30 10.95
N MET A 85 -0.20 0.97 11.38
CA MET A 85 0.77 1.45 12.39
C MET A 85 0.62 0.71 13.73
N LEU A 86 -0.61 0.48 14.20
CA LEU A 86 -0.85 -0.28 15.44
C LEU A 86 -0.37 -1.72 15.29
N LYS A 87 -0.67 -2.37 14.16
CA LYS A 87 -0.25 -3.74 13.89
C LYS A 87 1.27 -3.86 13.82
N LEU A 88 1.94 -2.87 13.23
CA LEU A 88 3.41 -2.82 13.21
C LEU A 88 4.02 -2.65 14.60
N ALA A 89 3.33 -1.93 15.47
CA ALA A 89 3.79 -1.65 16.82
C ALA A 89 3.57 -2.84 17.78
N TYR A 90 2.58 -3.69 17.52
CA TYR A 90 2.23 -4.86 18.37
C TYR A 90 2.65 -6.23 17.80
N ASP A 91 2.59 -6.43 16.48
CA ASP A 91 2.87 -7.70 15.76
C ASP A 91 3.69 -7.43 14.48
N GLY A 92 4.77 -6.66 14.63
CA GLY A 92 5.75 -6.39 13.58
C GLY A 92 6.45 -7.67 13.07
N PHE A 93 7.03 -7.61 11.87
CA PHE A 93 7.76 -8.75 11.30
C PHE A 93 9.14 -8.95 11.96
N PHE A 94 9.83 -7.84 12.24
CA PHE A 94 11.18 -7.79 12.79
C PHE A 94 11.21 -7.35 14.25
N GLY A 95 10.05 -7.13 14.87
CA GLY A 95 9.91 -6.76 16.28
C GLY A 95 10.33 -5.33 16.59
N SER A 96 10.54 -4.49 15.57
CA SER A 96 10.87 -3.07 15.72
C SER A 96 10.01 -2.24 14.78
N PHE A 97 9.22 -1.34 15.36
CA PHE A 97 8.32 -0.45 14.63
C PHE A 97 9.01 0.32 13.51
N TRP A 98 10.23 0.82 13.76
CA TRP A 98 11.00 1.59 12.78
C TRP A 98 11.53 0.74 11.64
N VAL A 99 12.02 -0.46 11.92
CA VAL A 99 12.55 -1.37 10.90
C VAL A 99 11.43 -1.90 10.02
N ASP A 100 10.37 -2.41 10.64
CA ASP A 100 9.18 -2.88 9.94
C ASP A 100 8.57 -1.76 9.09
N GLY A 101 8.56 -0.54 9.63
CA GLY A 101 8.06 0.64 8.96
C GLY A 101 8.83 0.99 7.70
N LEU A 102 10.15 1.08 7.83
CA LEU A 102 11.05 1.35 6.72
C LEU A 102 10.94 0.28 5.64
N VAL A 103 10.83 -1.00 6.02
CA VAL A 103 10.65 -2.12 5.08
C VAL A 103 9.34 -1.97 4.29
N ILE A 104 8.22 -1.66 4.95
CA ILE A 104 6.93 -1.44 4.26
C ILE A 104 7.04 -0.29 3.27
N VAL A 105 7.63 0.83 3.69
CA VAL A 105 7.83 2.00 2.84
C VAL A 105 8.65 1.65 1.61
N MET A 106 9.78 0.97 1.79
CA MET A 106 10.68 0.55 0.71
C MET A 106 9.99 -0.40 -0.27
N ILE A 107 9.25 -1.39 0.22
CA ILE A 107 8.50 -2.33 -0.62
C ILE A 107 7.43 -1.59 -1.45
N ARG A 108 6.65 -0.70 -0.82
CA ARG A 108 5.62 0.08 -1.50
C ARG A 108 6.21 0.99 -2.59
N LEU A 109 7.31 1.69 -2.30
CA LEU A 109 8.00 2.51 -3.27
C LEU A 109 8.57 1.67 -4.42
N ALA A 110 9.25 0.56 -4.13
CA ALA A 110 9.79 -0.34 -5.16
C ALA A 110 8.68 -0.86 -6.08
N PHE A 111 7.53 -1.25 -5.53
CA PHE A 111 6.38 -1.69 -6.31
C PHE A 111 5.77 -0.54 -7.13
N ALA A 112 5.65 0.67 -6.57
CA ALA A 112 5.20 1.85 -7.31
C ALA A 112 6.11 2.14 -8.50
N PHE A 113 7.43 2.14 -8.30
CA PHE A 113 8.41 2.34 -9.38
C PHE A 113 8.31 1.26 -10.45
N LEU A 114 8.13 -0.01 -10.05
CA LEU A 114 7.91 -1.10 -10.99
C LEU A 114 6.64 -0.88 -11.82
N CYS A 115 5.52 -0.50 -11.20
CA CYS A 115 4.27 -0.19 -11.91
C CYS A 115 4.46 0.96 -12.91
N LEU A 116 5.11 2.05 -12.50
CA LEU A 116 5.41 3.18 -13.38
C LEU A 116 6.32 2.78 -14.54
N TYR A 117 7.35 1.97 -14.28
CA TYR A 117 8.26 1.47 -15.32
C TYR A 117 7.52 0.59 -16.34
N LEU A 118 6.67 -0.33 -15.88
CA LEU A 118 5.85 -1.16 -16.75
C LEU A 118 4.82 -0.34 -17.55
N ALA A 119 4.25 0.70 -16.95
CA ALA A 119 3.34 1.63 -17.63
C ALA A 119 4.09 2.39 -18.73
N TYR A 120 5.28 2.92 -18.43
CA TYR A 120 6.14 3.59 -19.40
C TYR A 120 6.49 2.69 -20.60
N LEU A 121 6.92 1.45 -20.33
CA LEU A 121 7.20 0.48 -21.40
C LEU A 121 5.96 0.17 -22.25
N SER A 122 4.79 0.13 -21.63
CA SER A 122 3.51 -0.13 -22.33
C SER A 122 3.15 1.00 -23.26
N MET A 123 3.27 2.26 -22.81
CA MET A 123 3.02 3.43 -23.63
C MET A 123 4.03 3.54 -24.79
N LYS A 124 5.31 3.24 -24.53
CA LYS A 124 6.35 3.26 -25.57
C LYS A 124 6.08 2.27 -26.71
N ARG A 125 5.56 1.07 -26.42
CA ARG A 125 5.21 0.07 -27.45
C ARG A 125 4.02 0.46 -28.31
N VAL A 126 3.12 1.32 -27.82
CA VAL A 126 1.94 1.77 -28.59
C VAL A 126 2.30 2.91 -29.54
N SER A 127 3.41 3.62 -29.29
CA SER A 127 3.89 4.74 -30.12
C SER A 127 4.82 4.32 -31.27
N GLN A 128 5.18 3.03 -31.37
CA GLN A 128 5.92 2.47 -32.52
C GLN A 128 4.96 1.70 -33.42
#